data_AF-A0A2V8WTJ8-F1
#
_entry.id   AF-A0A2V8WTJ8-F1
#
_cell.length_a   1.000
_cell.length_b   1.000
_cell.length_c   1.000
_cell.angle_alpha   90.00
_cell.angle_beta   90.00
_cell.angle_gamma   90.00
#
_symmetry.space_group_name_H-M   'P 1'
#
loop_
_entity.id
_entity.type
_entity.pdbx_description
1 polymer ?
#
loop_
_entity_poly.entity_id
_entity_poly.type
_entity_poly.pdbx_seq_one_letter_code
_entity_poly.pdbx_strand_id
1 'polypeptide(L)'
;MSRLTVLSALFSSFIAILLIACSGNRRTACDKLVYKEEGLTRTEFLPCAAEMLVTMDKLDAHMDAVLKGDKRARAEALMQYKELGGLIKKAGGRNLVERWQDESLNRLNLRIWNAYTSFQGALMIPNDVDANAARRSKEEARSIYESLR
;
A
#
# COMPACT_ATOMS: atom_id res chain seq x y z
N MET A 1 -59.11 24.50 -10.16
CA MET A 1 -59.02 24.70 -8.69
C MET A 1 -58.50 23.41 -8.09
N SER A 2 -57.20 23.33 -7.76
CA SER A 2 -56.68 23.26 -6.37
C SER A 2 -56.80 21.84 -5.79
N ARG A 3 -55.76 21.09 -5.35
CA ARG A 3 -54.43 21.42 -4.82
C ARG A 3 -53.49 20.20 -4.88
N LEU A 4 -52.19 20.48 -5.00
CA LEU A 4 -51.05 19.61 -4.71
C LEU A 4 -50.93 19.28 -3.21
N THR A 5 -50.50 18.04 -2.91
CA THR A 5 -49.86 17.56 -1.66
C THR A 5 -49.49 16.07 -1.91
N VAL A 6 -48.32 15.46 -1.61
CA VAL A 6 -47.13 15.76 -0.80
C VAL A 6 -45.92 14.99 -1.38
N LEU A 7 -44.73 15.60 -1.24
CA LEU A 7 -43.38 15.09 -1.53
C LEU A 7 -42.90 13.98 -0.57
N SER A 8 -41.86 13.26 -1.03
CA SER A 8 -40.79 12.57 -0.28
C SER A 8 -41.20 11.30 0.48
N ALA A 9 -40.42 10.21 0.52
CA ALA A 9 -38.98 10.01 0.71
C ALA A 9 -38.73 8.51 0.42
N LEU A 10 -37.76 8.08 -0.41
CA LEU A 10 -36.33 7.87 -0.10
C LEU A 10 -35.95 6.38 -0.27
N PHE A 11 -34.79 6.17 -0.92
CA PHE A 11 -33.88 5.03 -0.82
C PHE A 11 -34.40 3.59 -1.00
N SER A 12 -34.03 3.00 -2.13
CA SER A 12 -33.53 1.63 -2.12
C SER A 12 -32.34 1.50 -3.06
N SER A 13 -31.17 1.65 -2.44
CA SER A 13 -29.88 1.26 -2.95
C SER A 13 -29.93 -0.16 -3.50
N PHE A 14 -29.83 -0.30 -4.82
CA PHE A 14 -29.37 -1.54 -5.45
C PHE A 14 -28.02 -1.24 -6.11
N ILE A 15 -27.00 -1.01 -5.27
CA ILE A 15 -25.61 -1.05 -5.72
C ILE A 15 -25.30 -2.51 -5.94
N ALA A 16 -25.37 -2.94 -7.20
CA ALA A 16 -24.88 -4.24 -7.64
C ALA A 16 -23.38 -4.31 -7.34
N ILE A 17 -23.02 -5.07 -6.31
CA ILE A 17 -21.64 -5.41 -5.99
C ILE A 17 -21.15 -6.33 -7.11
N LEU A 18 -20.44 -5.74 -8.08
CA LEU A 18 -19.61 -6.46 -9.04
C LEU A 18 -18.41 -7.04 -8.29
N LEU A 19 -18.57 -8.26 -7.74
CA LEU A 19 -17.45 -9.12 -7.34
C LEU A 19 -16.76 -9.63 -8.61
N ILE A 20 -16.07 -8.73 -9.31
CA ILE A 20 -15.08 -9.16 -10.30
C ILE A 20 -13.85 -9.59 -9.51
N ALA A 21 -13.81 -10.87 -9.15
CA ALA A 21 -12.56 -11.55 -8.81
C ALA A 21 -11.69 -11.63 -10.08
N CYS A 22 -11.10 -10.51 -10.48
CA CYS A 22 -10.04 -10.48 -11.47
C CYS A 22 -8.77 -11.01 -10.80
N SER A 23 -8.57 -12.33 -10.82
CA SER A 23 -7.24 -12.94 -10.70
C SER A 23 -6.46 -12.83 -12.02
N GLY A 24 -6.65 -11.70 -12.73
CA GLY A 24 -5.90 -11.32 -13.92
C GLY A 24 -4.75 -10.44 -13.48
N ASN A 25 -3.59 -10.59 -14.13
CA ASN A 25 -2.37 -9.83 -13.88
C ASN A 25 -2.66 -8.32 -13.99
N ARG A 26 -3.09 -7.70 -12.88
CA ARG A 26 -3.52 -6.30 -12.84
C ARG A 26 -2.30 -5.46 -13.17
N ARG A 27 -2.43 -4.63 -14.22
CA ARG A 27 -1.41 -3.61 -14.52
C ARG A 27 -1.34 -2.65 -13.33
N THR A 28 -0.15 -2.53 -12.75
CA THR A 28 0.18 -1.61 -11.66
C THR A 28 1.00 -0.45 -12.20
N ALA A 29 1.01 0.68 -11.50
CA ALA A 29 1.90 1.79 -11.83
C ALA A 29 3.39 1.37 -11.84
N CYS A 30 3.74 0.35 -11.06
CA CYS A 30 5.08 -0.22 -11.01
C CYS A 30 5.47 -1.01 -12.26
N ASP A 31 4.52 -1.45 -13.10
CA ASP A 31 4.82 -2.25 -14.31
C ASP A 31 5.52 -1.45 -15.42
N LYS A 32 5.50 -0.11 -15.33
CA LYS A 32 6.09 0.78 -16.34
C LYS A 32 7.49 1.26 -15.97
N LEU A 33 8.00 0.83 -14.82
CA LEU A 33 9.28 1.30 -14.33
C LEU A 33 10.44 0.57 -15.01
N VAL A 34 11.39 1.35 -15.51
CA VAL A 34 12.64 0.85 -16.06
C VAL A 34 13.76 1.36 -15.17
N TYR A 35 14.52 0.45 -14.57
CA TYR A 35 15.62 0.82 -13.69
C TYR A 35 16.67 1.66 -14.42
N LYS A 36 17.20 2.68 -13.73
CA LYS A 36 18.28 3.56 -14.18
C LYS A 36 19.26 3.72 -13.02
N GLU A 37 20.56 3.77 -13.31
CA GLU A 37 21.60 3.88 -12.27
C GLU A 37 21.46 5.17 -11.44
N GLU A 38 21.02 6.25 -12.07
CA GLU A 38 20.75 7.53 -11.42
C GLU A 38 19.44 7.57 -10.60
N GLY A 39 18.63 6.50 -10.67
CA GLY A 39 17.27 6.44 -10.12
C GLY A 39 16.20 6.94 -11.09
N LEU A 40 14.95 6.92 -10.63
CA LEU A 40 13.79 7.37 -11.40
C LEU A 40 13.40 8.81 -11.05
N THR A 41 12.76 9.51 -12.00
CA THR A 41 12.17 10.81 -11.71
C THR A 41 10.92 10.67 -10.84
N ARG A 42 10.52 11.77 -10.16
CA ARG A 42 9.30 11.80 -9.32
C ARG A 42 8.05 11.41 -10.11
N THR A 43 7.92 11.92 -11.33
CA THR A 43 6.78 11.63 -12.22
C THR A 43 6.72 10.17 -12.65
N GLU A 44 7.87 9.52 -12.80
CA GLU A 44 7.93 8.08 -13.10
C GLU A 44 7.57 7.26 -11.86
N PHE A 45 8.13 7.59 -10.70
CA PHE A 45 8.11 6.70 -9.54
C PHE A 45 6.92 6.91 -8.57
N LEU A 46 6.50 8.15 -8.32
CA LEU A 46 5.48 8.45 -7.30
C LEU A 46 4.16 7.67 -7.50
N PRO A 47 3.66 7.43 -8.73
CA PRO A 47 2.48 6.58 -8.92
C PRO A 47 2.65 5.15 -8.38
N CYS A 48 3.83 4.55 -8.54
CA CYS A 48 4.14 3.23 -7.98
C CYS A 48 4.27 3.27 -6.46
N ALA A 49 4.93 4.30 -5.91
CA ALA A 49 5.02 4.50 -4.45
C ALA A 49 3.64 4.62 -3.79
N ALA A 50 2.69 5.31 -4.45
CA ALA A 50 1.32 5.44 -3.97
C ALA A 50 0.63 4.08 -3.84
N GLU A 51 0.78 3.20 -4.84
CA GLU A 51 0.22 1.84 -4.77
C GLU A 51 0.85 1.03 -3.64
N MET A 52 2.16 1.15 -3.41
CA MET A 52 2.83 0.48 -2.30
C MET A 52 2.29 0.94 -0.94
N LEU A 53 2.14 2.26 -0.74
CA LEU A 53 1.60 2.83 0.49
C LEU A 53 0.16 2.38 0.75
N VAL A 54 -0.68 2.32 -0.29
CA VAL A 54 -2.05 1.78 -0.18
C VAL A 54 -2.04 0.31 0.23
N THR A 55 -1.14 -0.50 -0.33
CA THR A 55 -1.03 -1.91 0.06
C THR A 55 -0.49 -2.07 1.49
N MET A 56 0.41 -1.18 1.93
CA MET A 56 0.85 -1.13 3.33
C MET A 56 -0.28 -0.76 4.28
N ASP A 57 -1.19 0.14 3.92
CA ASP A 57 -2.36 0.47 4.76
C ASP A 57 -3.28 -0.74 4.94
N LYS A 58 -3.55 -1.47 3.85
CA LYS A 58 -4.35 -2.71 3.90
C LYS A 58 -3.69 -3.75 4.79
N LEU A 59 -2.37 -3.91 4.68
CA LEU A 59 -1.61 -4.83 5.52
C LEU A 59 -1.71 -4.42 7.00
N ASP A 60 -1.44 -3.15 7.31
CA ASP A 60 -1.44 -2.60 8.67
C ASP A 60 -2.81 -2.74 9.36
N ALA A 61 -3.91 -2.61 8.61
CA ALA A 61 -5.27 -2.79 9.12
C ALA A 61 -5.51 -4.17 9.76
N HIS A 62 -4.71 -5.19 9.42
CA HIS A 62 -4.79 -6.52 10.03
C HIS A 62 -3.85 -6.71 11.22
N MET A 63 -2.85 -5.85 11.41
CA MET A 63 -1.72 -6.14 12.29
C MET A 63 -2.09 -6.23 13.77
N ASP A 64 -3.05 -5.46 14.27
CA ASP A 64 -3.50 -5.59 15.66
C ASP A 64 -4.15 -6.95 15.93
N ALA A 65 -4.86 -7.52 14.95
CA ALA A 65 -5.43 -8.85 15.07
C ALA A 65 -4.35 -9.94 14.93
N VAL A 66 -3.36 -9.73 14.05
CA VAL A 66 -2.18 -10.62 13.94
C VAL A 66 -1.44 -10.72 15.27
N LEU A 67 -1.20 -9.59 15.94
CA LEU A 67 -0.51 -9.53 17.23
C LEU A 67 -1.30 -10.24 18.35
N LYS A 68 -2.63 -10.26 18.25
CA LYS A 68 -3.52 -11.02 19.15
C LYS A 68 -3.62 -12.50 18.79
N GLY A 69 -2.91 -12.96 17.76
CA GLY A 69 -2.87 -14.37 17.34
C GLY A 69 -3.99 -14.79 16.38
N ASP A 70 -4.71 -13.85 15.77
CA ASP A 70 -5.75 -14.16 14.79
C ASP A 70 -5.13 -14.74 13.50
N LYS A 71 -5.41 -16.03 13.26
CA LYS A 71 -4.90 -16.77 12.11
C LYS A 71 -5.48 -16.29 10.78
N ARG A 72 -6.73 -15.84 10.76
CA ARG A 72 -7.39 -15.34 9.54
C ARG A 72 -6.79 -13.98 9.18
N ALA A 73 -6.67 -13.07 10.14
CA ALA A 73 -6.02 -11.79 9.93
C ALA A 73 -4.57 -11.97 9.44
N ARG A 74 -3.84 -12.96 9.98
CA ARG A 74 -2.49 -13.29 9.51
C ARG A 74 -2.49 -13.78 8.06
N ALA A 75 -3.42 -14.64 7.67
CA ALA A 75 -3.53 -15.09 6.28
C ALA A 75 -3.85 -13.93 5.33
N GLU A 76 -4.77 -13.05 5.71
CA GLU A 76 -5.13 -11.84 4.94
C GLU A 76 -3.93 -10.89 4.83
N ALA A 77 -3.22 -10.62 5.93
CA ALA A 77 -2.02 -9.80 5.94
C ALA A 77 -0.88 -10.39 5.09
N LEU A 78 -0.70 -11.72 5.09
CA LEU A 78 0.28 -12.40 4.24
C LEU A 78 -0.03 -12.24 2.74
N MET A 79 -1.32 -12.22 2.35
CA MET A 79 -1.70 -11.93 0.97
C MET A 79 -1.32 -10.50 0.58
N GLN A 80 -1.63 -9.51 1.45
CA GLN A 80 -1.24 -8.11 1.22
C GLN A 80 0.28 -7.94 1.18
N TYR A 81 1.01 -8.64 2.06
CA TYR A 81 2.48 -8.64 2.05
C TYR A 81 3.05 -9.20 0.75
N LYS A 82 2.46 -10.28 0.22
CA LYS A 82 2.86 -10.84 -1.08
C LYS A 82 2.58 -9.88 -2.23
N GLU A 83 1.45 -9.18 -2.20
CA GLU A 83 1.11 -8.13 -3.17
C GLU A 83 2.14 -7.00 -3.11
N LEU A 84 2.46 -6.51 -1.91
CA LEU A 84 3.48 -5.48 -1.68
C LEU A 84 4.86 -5.91 -2.19
N GLY A 85 5.27 -7.14 -1.90
CA GLY A 85 6.52 -7.71 -2.41
C GLY A 85 6.56 -7.79 -3.94
N GLY A 86 5.40 -8.02 -4.58
CA GLY A 86 5.25 -7.94 -6.04
C GLY A 86 5.47 -6.53 -6.57
N LEU A 87 4.88 -5.51 -5.95
CA LEU A 87 5.08 -4.10 -6.31
C LEU A 87 6.55 -3.69 -6.13
N ILE A 88 7.16 -4.03 -5.00
CA ILE A 88 8.57 -3.76 -4.70
C ILE A 88 9.47 -4.41 -5.74
N LYS A 89 9.23 -5.67 -6.11
CA LYS A 89 10.00 -6.36 -7.16
C LYS A 89 9.90 -5.65 -8.50
N LYS A 90 8.69 -5.25 -8.92
CA LYS A 90 8.46 -4.51 -10.17
C LYS A 90 9.17 -3.15 -10.17
N ALA A 91 9.27 -2.52 -9.01
CA ALA A 91 9.93 -1.23 -8.84
C ALA A 91 11.47 -1.28 -8.73
N GLY A 92 12.09 -2.46 -8.92
CA GLY A 92 13.55 -2.64 -8.87
C GLY A 92 14.03 -3.50 -7.68
N GLY A 93 13.13 -3.93 -6.79
CA GLY A 93 13.45 -4.84 -5.70
C GLY A 93 14.50 -4.26 -4.75
N ARG A 94 15.64 -4.96 -4.63
CA ARG A 94 16.76 -4.51 -3.78
C ARG A 94 17.38 -3.20 -4.26
N ASN A 95 17.25 -2.85 -5.53
CA ASN A 95 17.84 -1.63 -6.06
C ASN A 95 17.08 -0.36 -5.60
N LEU A 96 15.91 -0.51 -4.95
CA LEU A 96 15.21 0.62 -4.32
C LEU A 96 16.02 1.27 -3.19
N VAL A 97 16.91 0.50 -2.53
CA VAL A 97 17.76 1.04 -1.45
C VAL A 97 19.12 1.53 -1.93
N GLU A 98 19.39 1.42 -3.24
CA GLU A 98 20.56 2.04 -3.85
C GLU A 98 20.38 3.56 -3.94
N ARG A 99 21.49 4.29 -3.92
CA ARG A 99 21.49 5.75 -3.87
C ARG A 99 20.92 6.35 -5.17
N TRP A 100 19.79 7.04 -5.08
CA TRP A 100 19.24 7.82 -6.20
C TRP A 100 19.74 9.27 -6.17
N GLN A 101 19.78 9.93 -7.33
CA GLN A 101 20.16 11.35 -7.43
C GLN A 101 19.15 12.27 -6.71
N ASP A 102 17.85 11.96 -6.79
CA ASP A 102 16.84 12.65 -5.99
C ASP A 102 16.86 12.07 -4.56
N GLU A 103 17.51 12.80 -3.66
CA GLU A 103 17.65 12.39 -2.26
C GLU A 103 16.30 12.20 -1.56
N SER A 104 15.26 12.92 -1.97
CA SER A 104 13.95 12.79 -1.32
C SER A 104 13.23 11.52 -1.78
N LEU A 105 13.37 11.13 -3.05
CA LEU A 105 12.92 9.82 -3.52
C LEU A 105 13.74 8.69 -2.90
N ASN A 106 15.05 8.88 -2.75
CA ASN A 106 15.89 7.91 -2.05
C ASN A 106 15.42 7.67 -0.62
N ARG A 107 15.11 8.76 0.13
CA ARG A 107 14.53 8.66 1.47
C ARG A 107 13.18 7.96 1.47
N LEU A 108 12.30 8.27 0.51
CA LEU A 108 11.02 7.60 0.35
C LEU A 108 11.21 6.08 0.17
N ASN A 109 12.09 5.67 -0.73
CA ASN A 109 12.37 4.26 -1.01
C ASN A 109 12.89 3.52 0.21
N LEU A 110 13.82 4.12 0.96
CA LEU A 110 14.35 3.56 2.19
C LEU A 110 13.24 3.33 3.22
N ARG A 111 12.32 4.30 3.39
CA ARG A 111 11.20 4.15 4.33
C ARG A 111 10.19 3.09 3.89
N ILE A 112 9.90 3.00 2.59
CA ILE A 112 9.09 1.92 2.01
C ILE A 112 9.75 0.55 2.27
N TRP A 113 11.05 0.43 2.01
CA TRP A 113 11.78 -0.81 2.21
C TRP A 113 11.81 -1.23 3.69
N ASN A 114 12.06 -0.29 4.60
CA ASN A 114 12.04 -0.54 6.03
C ASN A 114 10.66 -0.98 6.52
N ALA A 115 9.59 -0.33 6.05
CA ALA A 115 8.23 -0.75 6.38
C ALA A 115 7.97 -2.19 5.91
N TYR A 116 8.35 -2.51 4.67
CA TYR A 116 8.22 -3.85 4.10
C TYR A 116 8.97 -4.92 4.92
N THR A 117 10.25 -4.71 5.23
CA THR A 117 11.04 -5.69 5.99
C THR A 117 10.57 -5.82 7.45
N SER A 118 10.14 -4.74 8.09
CA SER A 118 9.56 -4.81 9.44
C SER A 118 8.20 -5.53 9.45
N PHE A 119 7.33 -5.32 8.45
CA PHE A 119 6.11 -6.13 8.32
C PHE A 119 6.43 -7.61 8.14
N GLN A 120 7.50 -7.95 7.41
CA GLN A 120 7.94 -9.34 7.30
C GLN A 120 8.27 -9.95 8.67
N GLY A 121 9.05 -9.24 9.48
CA GLY A 121 9.40 -9.65 10.85
C GLY A 121 8.15 -9.92 11.70
N ALA A 122 7.25 -8.94 11.74
CA ALA A 122 6.00 -9.05 12.48
C ALA A 122 5.06 -10.16 11.97
N LEU A 123 5.08 -10.47 10.68
CA LEU A 123 4.27 -11.56 10.11
C LEU A 123 4.90 -12.94 10.33
N MET A 124 6.23 -13.04 10.43
CA MET A 124 6.93 -14.30 10.70
C MET A 124 6.85 -14.67 12.19
N ILE A 125 7.15 -13.70 13.05
CA ILE A 125 7.13 -13.82 14.51
C ILE A 125 6.34 -12.62 15.04
N PRO A 126 5.02 -12.76 15.29
CA PRO A 126 4.18 -11.67 15.78
C PRO A 126 4.76 -11.01 17.03
N ASN A 127 5.14 -9.74 16.90
CA ASN A 127 5.69 -8.93 17.98
C ASN A 127 5.44 -7.44 17.73
N ASP A 128 5.29 -6.67 18.82
CA ASP A 128 4.98 -5.24 18.74
C ASP A 128 6.17 -4.39 18.26
N VAL A 129 7.40 -4.85 18.44
CA VAL A 129 8.60 -4.10 18.07
C VAL A 129 8.65 -3.89 16.56
N ASP A 130 8.52 -4.99 15.80
CA ASP A 130 8.53 -4.98 14.35
C ASP A 130 7.24 -4.34 13.79
N ALA A 131 6.07 -4.62 14.37
CA ALA A 131 4.82 -4.02 13.93
C ALA A 131 4.85 -2.49 14.08
N ASN A 132 5.36 -1.97 15.20
CA ASN A 132 5.50 -0.54 15.41
C ASN A 132 6.61 0.08 14.55
N ALA A 133 7.70 -0.64 14.29
CA ALA A 133 8.74 -0.20 13.34
C ALA A 133 8.19 -0.09 11.91
N ALA A 134 7.36 -1.04 11.50
CA ALA A 134 6.70 -1.04 10.21
C ALA A 134 5.75 0.16 10.07
N ARG A 135 4.90 0.41 11.07
CA ARG A 135 3.99 1.57 11.12
C ARG A 135 4.71 2.90 11.04
N ARG A 136 5.76 3.09 11.86
CA ARG A 136 6.56 4.32 11.83
C ARG A 136 7.16 4.55 10.44
N SER A 137 7.78 3.52 9.86
CA SER A 137 8.39 3.63 8.53
C SER A 137 7.35 3.91 7.44
N LYS A 138 6.16 3.30 7.54
CA LYS A 138 5.02 3.56 6.64
C LYS A 138 4.54 5.02 6.74
N GLU A 139 4.36 5.55 7.94
CA GLU A 139 3.93 6.94 8.14
C GLU A 139 5.00 7.95 7.70
N GLU A 140 6.28 7.66 7.96
CA GLU A 140 7.39 8.47 7.44
C GLU A 140 7.43 8.44 5.91
N ALA A 141 7.23 7.26 5.29
CA ALA A 141 7.13 7.14 3.84
C ALA A 141 5.95 7.95 3.29
N ARG A 142 4.78 7.90 3.94
CA ARG A 142 3.60 8.69 3.56
C ARG A 142 3.87 10.18 3.65
N SER A 143 4.46 10.65 4.74
CA SER A 143 4.82 12.06 4.92
C SER A 143 5.77 12.55 3.82
N ILE A 144 6.80 11.76 3.49
CA ILE A 144 7.70 12.09 2.39
C ILE A 144 6.95 12.10 1.06
N TYR A 145 6.13 11.09 0.78
CA TYR A 145 5.33 11.00 -0.45
C TYR A 145 4.45 12.24 -0.66
N GLU A 146 3.72 12.67 0.36
CA GLU A 146 2.86 13.86 0.28
C GLU A 146 3.67 15.15 0.08
N SER A 147 4.90 15.23 0.61
CA SER A 147 5.79 16.39 0.38
C SER A 147 6.37 16.47 -1.04
N LEU A 148 6.29 15.39 -1.81
CA LEU A 148 6.82 15.29 -3.18
C LEU A 148 5.76 15.42 -4.26
N ARG A 149 4.49 15.39 -3.87
CA ARG A 149 3.31 15.51 -4.72
C ARG A 149 2.97 16.97 -5.01
#